data_AF-A0A949AMW4-F1
#
_entry.id   AF-A0A949AMW4-F1
#
_cell.length_a   1.000
_cell.length_b   1.000
_cell.length_c   1.000
_cell.angle_alpha   90.00
_cell.angle_beta   90.00
_cell.angle_gamma   90.00
#
_symmetry.space_group_name_H-M   'P 1'
#
loop_
_entity.id
_entity.type
_entity.pdbx_description
1 polymer ?
#
loop_
_entity_poly.entity_id
_entity_poly.type
_entity_poly.pdbx_seq_one_letter_code
_entity_poly.pdbx_strand_id
1 'polypeptide(L)'
;TEMLISNAGDFAGATWEEYKTSKYWTLESGNGEKNVYVKYRDEDYNESSVVSDNIILAEVLAEAGERDLVKTADNPGVYLILNGKRHVFPHFAVYTSWAYPEDFSTVKTLSSADFNTFAEGDPVPFKDGSMFRGTSASLHGKAASAVFYVEDSKLRAVNSGEVYQSLFNDPGWSLVTWVPDDLLSKFEYSLGENLVSTALHPSGCLVKYTDSPAVYLIENGKKRQFNSWDTLVDNGYRKKKIHIIPASEIYVTADSIGSLAESLTTPVIATAFRN
;
A
#
# COMPACT_ATOMS: atom_id res chain seq x y z
N THR A 1 -54.22 4.42 8.76
CA THR A 1 -53.39 3.62 9.69
C THR A 1 -51.93 4.03 9.55
N GLU A 2 -51.18 4.01 10.66
CA GLU A 2 -49.80 4.49 10.74
C GLU A 2 -48.89 3.44 11.41
N MET A 3 -47.58 3.60 11.20
CA MET A 3 -46.55 2.83 11.88
C MET A 3 -45.46 3.74 12.44
N LEU A 4 -44.78 3.27 13.48
CA LEU A 4 -43.65 3.92 14.14
C LEU A 4 -42.52 2.90 14.20
N ILE A 5 -41.36 3.20 13.61
CA ILE A 5 -40.21 2.28 13.52
C ILE A 5 -38.98 2.93 14.17
N SER A 6 -38.19 2.17 14.92
CA SER A 6 -37.00 2.65 15.62
C SER A 6 -35.95 1.55 15.83
N ASN A 7 -34.67 1.94 15.95
CA ASN A 7 -33.60 1.07 16.47
C ASN A 7 -33.59 1.00 18.01
N ALA A 8 -34.28 1.94 18.68
CA ALA A 8 -34.43 2.00 20.12
C ALA A 8 -35.85 1.61 20.54
N GLY A 9 -35.96 0.74 21.55
CA GLY A 9 -37.25 0.17 21.99
C GLY A 9 -38.18 1.15 22.70
N ASP A 10 -37.67 2.32 23.10
CA ASP A 10 -38.46 3.43 23.64
C ASP A 10 -38.99 4.38 22.56
N PHE A 11 -38.63 4.14 21.30
CA PHE A 11 -38.98 4.98 20.15
C PHE A 11 -38.55 6.46 20.29
N ALA A 12 -37.50 6.74 21.07
CA ALA A 12 -37.00 8.09 21.25
C ALA A 12 -36.64 8.75 19.91
N GLY A 13 -37.32 9.86 19.59
CA GLY A 13 -37.10 10.62 18.36
C GLY A 13 -37.76 10.03 17.10
N ALA A 14 -38.47 8.91 17.20
CA ALA A 14 -39.24 8.37 16.08
C ALA A 14 -40.54 9.15 15.86
N THR A 15 -41.02 9.20 14.62
CA THR A 15 -42.27 9.86 14.22
C THR A 15 -43.21 8.87 13.53
N TRP A 16 -44.51 8.99 13.82
CA TRP A 16 -45.53 8.21 13.11
C TRP A 16 -45.50 8.54 11.63
N GLU A 17 -45.59 7.51 10.81
CA GLU A 17 -45.64 7.60 9.35
C GLU A 17 -46.73 6.68 8.79
N GLU A 18 -47.13 6.91 7.55
CA GLU A 18 -48.10 6.06 6.86
C GLU A 18 -47.65 4.58 6.87
N TYR A 19 -48.57 3.68 7.23
CA TYR A 19 -48.30 2.26 7.24
C TYR A 19 -47.90 1.75 5.85
N LYS A 20 -46.78 1.02 5.77
CA LYS A 20 -46.32 0.33 4.56
C LYS A 20 -45.91 -1.09 4.90
N THR A 21 -46.13 -2.01 3.98
CA THR A 21 -45.74 -3.43 4.14
C THR A 21 -44.24 -3.67 3.98
N SER A 22 -43.49 -2.67 3.50
CA SER A 22 -42.02 -2.72 3.35
C SER A 22 -41.41 -1.33 3.48
N LYS A 23 -40.25 -1.24 4.12
CA LYS A 23 -39.47 0.01 4.25
C LYS A 23 -37.97 -0.29 4.29
N TYR A 24 -37.17 0.54 3.61
CA TYR A 24 -35.72 0.53 3.78
C TYR A 24 -35.35 1.12 5.15
N TRP A 25 -34.53 0.40 5.89
CA TRP A 25 -34.15 0.77 7.24
C TRP A 25 -32.64 0.67 7.43
N THR A 26 -32.07 1.65 8.14
CA THR A 26 -30.64 1.69 8.45
C THR A 26 -30.44 1.30 9.91
N LEU A 27 -29.68 0.23 10.13
CA LEU A 27 -29.30 -0.21 11.48
C LEU A 27 -28.23 0.72 12.07
N GLU A 28 -28.15 0.73 13.40
CA GLU A 28 -27.02 1.36 14.09
C GLU A 28 -25.71 0.66 13.71
N SER A 29 -24.64 1.44 13.57
CA SER A 29 -23.33 0.92 13.23
C SER A 29 -22.76 -0.02 14.30
N GLY A 30 -21.75 -0.80 13.91
CA GLY A 30 -21.06 -1.76 14.78
C GLY A 30 -21.67 -3.15 14.74
N ASN A 31 -20.84 -4.17 14.97
CA ASN A 31 -21.23 -5.57 14.93
C ASN A 31 -22.10 -5.98 16.13
N GLY A 32 -22.76 -7.12 16.01
CA GLY A 32 -23.56 -7.74 17.06
C GLY A 32 -25.05 -7.75 16.76
N GLU A 33 -25.83 -8.14 17.77
CA GLU A 33 -27.29 -8.15 17.68
C GLU A 33 -27.85 -6.73 17.59
N LYS A 34 -28.66 -6.49 16.57
CA LYS A 34 -29.40 -5.25 16.34
C LYS A 34 -30.88 -5.55 16.42
N ASN A 35 -31.60 -4.72 17.18
CA ASN A 35 -33.05 -4.83 17.26
C ASN A 35 -33.70 -3.74 16.42
N VAL A 36 -34.76 -4.10 15.71
CA VAL A 36 -35.67 -3.15 15.06
C VAL A 36 -37.02 -3.28 15.73
N TYR A 37 -37.57 -2.17 16.18
CA TYR A 37 -38.85 -2.10 16.88
C TYR A 37 -39.88 -1.43 15.98
N VAL A 38 -41.11 -1.94 16.02
CA VAL A 38 -42.26 -1.34 15.33
C VAL A 38 -43.48 -1.29 16.23
N LYS A 39 -44.25 -0.21 16.11
CA LYS A 39 -45.58 -0.03 16.69
C LYS A 39 -46.55 0.43 15.61
N TYR A 40 -47.82 0.06 15.74
CA TYR A 40 -48.87 0.42 14.79
C TYR A 40 -49.96 1.23 15.47
N ARG A 41 -50.65 2.07 14.69
CA ARG A 41 -51.80 2.85 15.17
C ARG A 41 -52.92 2.91 14.13
N ASP A 42 -54.16 2.77 14.58
CA ASP A 42 -55.34 2.87 13.72
C ASP A 42 -55.83 4.31 13.53
N GLU A 43 -56.95 4.50 12.84
CA GLU A 43 -57.54 5.83 12.57
C GLU A 43 -58.15 6.48 13.82
N ASP A 44 -58.46 5.68 14.85
CA ASP A 44 -58.99 6.10 16.14
C ASP A 44 -57.88 6.35 17.18
N TYR A 45 -56.61 6.34 16.74
CA TYR A 45 -55.41 6.52 17.54
C TYR A 45 -55.13 5.42 18.57
N ASN A 46 -55.70 4.22 18.40
CA ASN A 46 -55.37 3.07 19.23
C ASN A 46 -54.01 2.48 18.81
N GLU A 47 -53.09 2.33 19.76
CA GLU A 47 -51.74 1.84 19.51
C GLU A 47 -51.59 0.35 19.85
N SER A 48 -50.83 -0.38 19.03
CA SER A 48 -50.50 -1.79 19.28
C SER A 48 -49.49 -1.97 20.42
N SER A 49 -49.29 -3.22 20.86
CA SER A 49 -48.04 -3.56 21.55
C SER A 49 -46.83 -3.36 20.62
N VAL A 50 -45.65 -3.22 21.23
CA VAL A 50 -44.39 -3.16 20.49
C VAL A 50 -44.06 -4.54 19.95
N VAL A 51 -43.70 -4.62 18.67
CA VAL A 51 -43.16 -5.80 18.02
C VAL A 51 -41.71 -5.54 17.70
N SER A 52 -40.85 -6.55 17.77
CA SER A 52 -39.44 -6.42 17.43
C SER A 52 -38.92 -7.64 16.70
N ASP A 53 -37.85 -7.43 15.94
CA ASP A 53 -37.05 -8.49 15.34
C ASP A 53 -35.56 -8.24 15.60
N ASN A 54 -34.75 -9.30 15.57
CA ASN A 54 -33.32 -9.27 15.83
C ASN A 54 -32.54 -9.62 14.56
N ILE A 55 -31.54 -8.79 14.24
CA ILE A 55 -30.63 -8.97 13.12
C ILE A 55 -29.21 -9.03 13.69
N ILE A 56 -28.49 -10.12 13.44
CA ILE A 56 -27.06 -10.19 13.73
C ILE A 56 -26.32 -9.48 12.60
N LEU A 57 -25.80 -8.28 12.90
CA LEU A 57 -24.91 -7.57 11.98
C LEU A 57 -23.48 -8.05 12.22
N ALA A 58 -22.91 -8.75 11.25
CA ALA A 58 -21.52 -9.17 11.26
C ALA A 58 -20.82 -8.68 9.99
N GLU A 59 -19.63 -8.11 10.17
CA GLU A 59 -18.73 -7.82 9.06
C GLU A 59 -18.26 -9.16 8.46
N VAL A 60 -18.42 -9.33 7.14
CA VAL A 60 -17.88 -10.51 6.45
C VAL A 60 -16.39 -10.28 6.29
N LEU A 61 -15.61 -10.90 7.18
CA LEU A 61 -14.15 -10.78 7.19
C LEU A 61 -13.58 -11.78 6.19
N ALA A 62 -12.61 -11.33 5.40
CA ALA A 62 -12.00 -12.17 4.37
C ALA A 62 -10.99 -13.14 5.01
N GLU A 63 -10.76 -14.29 4.38
CA GLU A 63 -9.57 -15.10 4.67
C GLU A 63 -8.34 -14.49 3.97
N ALA A 64 -7.19 -14.53 4.66
CA ALA A 64 -5.91 -14.09 4.13
C ALA A 64 -4.99 -15.28 3.85
N GLY A 65 -4.31 -15.21 2.71
CA GLY A 65 -3.26 -16.12 2.30
C GLY A 65 -1.97 -15.36 1.96
N GLU A 66 -0.98 -16.13 1.49
CA GLU A 66 0.33 -15.62 1.08
C GLU A 66 0.19 -14.49 0.04
N ARG A 67 0.90 -13.38 0.26
CA ARG A 67 0.93 -12.13 -0.52
C ARG A 67 -0.33 -11.26 -0.45
N ASP A 68 -1.31 -11.61 0.38
CA ASP A 68 -2.44 -10.71 0.63
C ASP A 68 -2.01 -9.48 1.44
N LEU A 69 -2.65 -8.36 1.13
CA LEU A 69 -2.59 -7.16 1.95
C LEU A 69 -3.74 -7.20 2.95
N VAL A 70 -3.44 -6.95 4.22
CA VAL A 70 -4.40 -7.09 5.31
C VAL A 70 -4.33 -5.92 6.29
N LYS A 71 -5.44 -5.67 6.98
CA LYS A 71 -5.56 -4.77 8.13
C LYS A 71 -6.63 -5.29 9.08
N THR A 72 -6.76 -4.67 10.26
CA THR A 72 -7.93 -4.87 11.13
C THR A 72 -8.87 -3.67 11.05
N ALA A 73 -10.08 -3.79 11.61
CA ALA A 73 -11.04 -2.69 11.62
C ALA A 73 -10.62 -1.53 12.56
N ASP A 74 -9.91 -1.87 13.63
CA ASP A 74 -9.46 -0.99 14.71
C ASP A 74 -8.04 -0.41 14.50
N ASN A 75 -7.25 -0.95 13.57
CA ASN A 75 -5.91 -0.48 13.25
C ASN A 75 -5.77 -0.15 11.75
N PRO A 76 -5.46 1.10 11.38
CA PRO A 76 -5.30 1.49 9.98
C PRO A 76 -4.00 0.99 9.33
N GLY A 77 -3.09 0.39 10.10
CA GLY A 77 -1.85 -0.19 9.58
C GLY A 77 -2.13 -1.27 8.53
N VAL A 78 -1.43 -1.18 7.40
CA VAL A 78 -1.49 -2.18 6.32
C VAL A 78 -0.31 -3.14 6.47
N TYR A 79 -0.58 -4.42 6.30
CA TYR A 79 0.40 -5.50 6.43
C TYR A 79 0.38 -6.38 5.17
N LEU A 80 1.55 -6.85 4.75
CA LEU A 80 1.71 -7.92 3.79
C LEU A 80 1.80 -9.26 4.52
N ILE A 81 0.97 -10.23 4.15
CA ILE A 81 1.16 -11.61 4.59
C ILE A 81 2.24 -12.25 3.72
N LEU A 82 3.35 -12.67 4.34
CA LEU A 82 4.43 -13.34 3.63
C LEU A 82 5.14 -14.33 4.56
N ASN A 83 5.47 -15.51 4.06
CA ASN A 83 6.14 -16.58 4.80
C ASN A 83 5.46 -16.90 6.15
N GLY A 84 4.12 -16.85 6.19
CA GLY A 84 3.33 -17.08 7.41
C GLY A 84 3.41 -15.97 8.47
N LYS A 85 3.95 -14.80 8.12
CA LYS A 85 4.06 -13.63 9.00
C LYS A 85 3.32 -12.43 8.42
N ARG A 86 2.99 -11.47 9.30
CA ARG A 86 2.46 -10.15 8.93
C ARG A 86 3.59 -9.11 8.95
N HIS A 87 3.85 -8.50 7.81
CA HIS A 87 4.90 -7.52 7.61
C HIS A 87 4.28 -6.13 7.42
N VAL A 88 4.50 -5.22 8.35
CA VAL A 88 3.88 -3.89 8.30
C VAL A 88 4.48 -3.05 7.16
N PHE A 89 3.65 -2.26 6.47
CA PHE A 89 4.14 -1.13 5.66
C PHE A 89 4.33 0.07 6.59
N PRO A 90 5.57 0.47 6.92
CA PRO A 90 5.81 1.47 7.97
C PRO A 90 5.39 2.89 7.55
N HIS A 91 5.16 3.11 6.25
CA HIS A 91 4.68 4.38 5.72
C HIS A 91 3.96 4.19 4.36
N PHE A 92 3.02 5.09 4.05
CA PHE A 92 2.29 5.08 2.78
C PHE A 92 3.20 5.14 1.54
N ALA A 93 4.34 5.83 1.64
CA ALA A 93 5.32 5.87 0.57
C ALA A 93 5.95 4.50 0.27
N VAL A 94 6.12 3.64 1.28
CA VAL A 94 6.62 2.27 1.08
C VAL A 94 5.58 1.47 0.32
N TYR A 95 4.33 1.52 0.78
CA TYR A 95 3.20 0.85 0.15
C TYR A 95 3.06 1.24 -1.34
N THR A 96 3.08 2.53 -1.64
CA THR A 96 2.97 3.01 -3.04
C THR A 96 4.24 2.74 -3.87
N SER A 97 5.41 2.58 -3.25
CA SER A 97 6.63 2.18 -3.97
C SER A 97 6.54 0.78 -4.58
N TRP A 98 5.72 -0.09 -3.99
CA TRP A 98 5.36 -1.42 -4.52
C TRP A 98 4.18 -1.39 -5.49
N ALA A 99 3.76 -0.19 -5.92
CA ALA A 99 2.67 0.05 -6.87
C ALA A 99 1.28 -0.42 -6.43
N TYR A 100 1.07 -0.66 -5.13
CA TYR A 100 -0.25 -0.95 -4.61
C TYR A 100 -1.21 0.26 -4.73
N PRO A 101 -2.52 0.04 -4.93
CA PRO A 101 -3.51 1.11 -5.13
C PRO A 101 -3.68 2.03 -3.91
N GLU A 102 -3.65 3.34 -4.14
CA GLU A 102 -3.72 4.38 -3.09
C GLU A 102 -5.06 4.41 -2.35
N ASP A 103 -6.11 3.83 -2.94
CA ASP A 103 -7.44 3.68 -2.35
C ASP A 103 -7.57 2.47 -1.41
N PHE A 104 -6.48 1.71 -1.24
CA PHE A 104 -6.43 0.48 -0.44
C PHE A 104 -7.45 -0.59 -0.87
N SER A 105 -7.93 -0.53 -2.12
CA SER A 105 -8.95 -1.45 -2.67
C SER A 105 -8.52 -2.93 -2.67
N THR A 106 -7.23 -3.19 -2.52
CA THR A 106 -6.64 -4.54 -2.46
C THR A 106 -6.38 -5.02 -1.02
N VAL A 107 -6.62 -4.17 -0.01
CA VAL A 107 -6.39 -4.48 1.41
C VAL A 107 -7.62 -5.13 2.00
N LYS A 108 -7.47 -6.37 2.47
CA LYS A 108 -8.51 -7.14 3.16
C LYS A 108 -8.61 -6.71 4.62
N THR A 109 -9.84 -6.59 5.15
CA THR A 109 -10.06 -6.42 6.59
C THR A 109 -10.24 -7.81 7.22
N LEU A 110 -9.41 -8.13 8.21
CA LEU A 110 -9.45 -9.37 8.98
C LEU A 110 -10.01 -9.15 10.38
N SER A 111 -10.46 -10.24 11.01
CA SER A 111 -10.72 -10.26 12.45
C SER A 111 -9.40 -10.14 13.21
N SER A 112 -9.45 -9.60 14.44
CA SER A 112 -8.26 -9.59 15.30
C SER A 112 -7.78 -11.02 15.61
N ALA A 113 -8.68 -12.01 15.64
CA ALA A 113 -8.31 -13.41 15.85
C ALA A 113 -7.47 -13.95 14.68
N ASP A 114 -7.96 -13.80 13.45
CA ASP A 114 -7.27 -14.27 12.24
C ASP A 114 -5.97 -13.50 12.02
N PHE A 115 -6.00 -12.18 12.19
CA PHE A 115 -4.82 -11.34 12.08
C PHE A 115 -3.70 -11.76 13.05
N ASN A 116 -4.06 -12.21 14.26
CA ASN A 116 -3.12 -12.70 15.28
C ASN A 116 -2.64 -14.14 15.08
N THR A 117 -3.17 -14.88 14.10
CA THR A 117 -2.60 -16.19 13.71
C THR A 117 -1.27 -16.05 12.98
N PHE A 118 -1.05 -14.93 12.28
CA PHE A 118 0.20 -14.61 11.63
C PHE A 118 1.17 -13.99 12.64
N ALA A 119 2.35 -14.59 12.78
CA ALA A 119 3.40 -14.03 13.63
C ALA A 119 3.89 -12.68 13.07
N GLU A 120 4.35 -11.79 13.94
CA GLU A 120 4.94 -10.53 13.53
C GLU A 120 6.22 -10.77 12.73
N GLY A 121 6.35 -10.07 11.60
CA GLY A 121 7.52 -10.09 10.74
C GLY A 121 8.13 -8.70 10.57
N ASP A 122 9.33 -8.66 9.99
CA ASP A 122 10.03 -7.40 9.76
C ASP A 122 9.23 -6.52 8.78
N PRO A 123 9.20 -5.19 8.96
CA PRO A 123 8.49 -4.30 8.05
C PRO A 123 8.93 -4.42 6.58
N VAL A 124 8.01 -4.11 5.68
CA VAL A 124 8.26 -4.12 4.24
C VAL A 124 9.20 -2.96 3.88
N PRO A 125 10.33 -3.20 3.18
CA PRO A 125 11.21 -2.14 2.72
C PRO A 125 10.59 -1.39 1.52
N PHE A 126 11.13 -0.22 1.20
CA PHE A 126 10.87 0.43 -0.08
C PHE A 126 11.27 -0.51 -1.22
N LYS A 127 10.50 -0.51 -2.32
CA LYS A 127 10.88 -1.25 -3.52
C LYS A 127 12.22 -0.72 -4.05
N ASP A 128 13.09 -1.62 -4.49
CA ASP A 128 14.33 -1.23 -5.18
C ASP A 128 14.07 -0.26 -6.33
N GLY A 129 15.01 0.67 -6.52
CA GLY A 129 14.84 1.81 -7.41
C GLY A 129 13.96 2.92 -6.85
N SER A 130 13.66 2.91 -5.55
CA SER A 130 13.03 4.04 -4.87
C SER A 130 14.09 5.00 -4.33
N MET A 131 13.75 6.29 -4.28
CA MET A 131 14.61 7.32 -3.70
C MET A 131 13.84 8.12 -2.67
N PHE A 132 14.49 8.40 -1.56
CA PHE A 132 13.90 9.24 -0.51
C PHE A 132 14.94 10.06 0.23
N ARG A 133 14.45 11.04 0.99
CA ARG A 133 15.22 11.86 1.92
C ARG A 133 14.36 12.33 3.07
N GLY A 134 15.01 12.90 4.09
CA GLY A 134 14.33 13.61 5.15
C GLY A 134 13.91 15.03 4.85
N THR A 135 12.92 15.46 5.63
CA THR A 135 12.38 16.82 5.63
C THR A 135 13.38 17.78 6.25
N SER A 136 14.02 17.39 7.36
CA SER A 136 15.00 18.22 8.08
C SER A 136 16.19 17.41 8.62
N ALA A 137 16.00 16.12 8.88
CA ALA A 137 17.03 15.20 9.35
C ALA A 137 17.54 14.30 8.22
N SER A 138 18.54 13.49 8.52
CA SER A 138 19.11 12.50 7.61
C SER A 138 19.48 11.22 8.36
N LEU A 139 19.86 10.19 7.61
CA LEU A 139 20.28 8.90 8.15
C LEU A 139 21.81 8.78 8.15
N HIS A 140 22.32 7.90 9.01
CA HIS A 140 23.74 7.52 9.06
C HIS A 140 24.73 8.69 9.11
N GLY A 141 24.38 9.78 9.81
CA GLY A 141 25.23 10.96 9.97
C GLY A 141 25.47 11.75 8.68
N LYS A 142 24.66 11.53 7.63
CA LYS A 142 24.74 12.30 6.38
C LYS A 142 24.11 13.68 6.54
N ALA A 143 24.37 14.57 5.59
CA ALA A 143 23.73 15.88 5.55
C ALA A 143 22.21 15.76 5.37
N ALA A 144 21.44 16.73 5.88
CA ALA A 144 19.98 16.80 5.72
C ALA A 144 19.52 16.82 4.25
N SER A 145 20.40 17.23 3.33
CA SER A 145 20.20 17.22 1.89
C SER A 145 20.47 15.88 1.20
N ALA A 146 20.98 14.88 1.92
CA ALA A 146 21.34 13.61 1.33
C ALA A 146 20.10 12.87 0.81
N VAL A 147 20.21 12.38 -0.43
CA VAL A 147 19.24 11.49 -1.05
C VAL A 147 19.76 10.06 -0.96
N PHE A 148 18.89 9.15 -0.59
CA PHE A 148 19.19 7.73 -0.52
C PHE A 148 18.45 6.98 -1.63
N TYR A 149 19.20 6.17 -2.38
CA TYR A 149 18.69 5.23 -3.36
C TYR A 149 18.57 3.85 -2.71
N VAL A 150 17.45 3.18 -2.91
CA VAL A 150 17.19 1.83 -2.38
C VAL A 150 17.59 0.79 -3.42
N GLU A 151 18.55 -0.06 -3.06
CA GLU A 151 19.04 -1.17 -3.90
C GLU A 151 19.39 -2.36 -3.00
N ASP A 152 18.88 -3.56 -3.32
CA ASP A 152 19.13 -4.80 -2.59
C ASP A 152 18.87 -4.68 -1.08
N SER A 153 17.77 -4.00 -0.70
CA SER A 153 17.44 -3.70 0.72
C SER A 153 18.50 -2.88 1.46
N LYS A 154 19.34 -2.13 0.75
CA LYS A 154 20.32 -1.19 1.31
C LYS A 154 20.05 0.23 0.86
N LEU A 155 20.52 1.20 1.65
CA LEU A 155 20.58 2.59 1.21
C LEU A 155 21.93 2.90 0.64
N ARG A 156 21.93 3.39 -0.59
CA ARG A 156 23.09 3.99 -1.25
C ARG A 156 22.90 5.49 -1.24
N ALA A 157 23.74 6.19 -0.49
CA ALA A 157 23.72 7.66 -0.52
C ALA A 157 24.16 8.14 -1.91
N VAL A 158 23.36 8.99 -2.55
CA VAL A 158 23.73 9.61 -3.82
C VAL A 158 24.81 10.64 -3.54
N ASN A 159 25.97 10.49 -4.18
CA ASN A 159 27.18 11.20 -3.78
C ASN A 159 27.07 12.72 -3.90
N SER A 160 26.34 13.21 -4.90
CA SER A 160 26.09 14.64 -5.08
C SER A 160 24.86 14.90 -5.95
N GLY A 161 24.43 16.17 -6.01
CA GLY A 161 23.37 16.59 -6.92
C GLY A 161 23.75 16.41 -8.39
N GLU A 162 25.02 16.57 -8.75
CA GLU A 162 25.52 16.32 -10.10
C GLU A 162 25.41 14.85 -10.48
N VAL A 163 25.73 13.93 -9.56
CA VAL A 163 25.53 12.49 -9.77
C VAL A 163 24.05 12.18 -9.96
N TYR A 164 23.19 12.73 -9.10
CA TYR A 164 21.75 12.58 -9.22
C TYR A 164 21.23 13.04 -10.58
N GLN A 165 21.59 14.26 -11.01
CA GLN A 165 21.09 14.82 -12.27
C GLN A 165 21.67 14.11 -13.49
N SER A 166 22.93 13.66 -13.44
CA SER A 166 23.56 12.92 -14.54
C SER A 166 22.85 11.59 -14.81
N LEU A 167 22.46 10.88 -13.75
CA LEU A 167 21.72 9.62 -13.88
C LEU A 167 20.25 9.88 -14.20
N PHE A 168 19.53 10.62 -13.36
CA PHE A 168 18.07 10.59 -13.38
C PHE A 168 17.42 11.66 -14.24
N ASN A 169 18.18 12.69 -14.65
CA ASN A 169 17.71 13.86 -15.40
C ASN A 169 16.34 14.34 -14.88
N ASP A 170 16.33 14.82 -13.64
CA ASP A 170 15.14 15.16 -12.88
C ASP A 170 15.35 16.52 -12.17
N PRO A 171 15.29 17.64 -12.92
CA PRO A 171 15.62 18.95 -12.39
C PRO A 171 14.69 19.40 -11.26
N GLY A 172 13.47 18.85 -11.20
CA GLY A 172 12.48 19.12 -10.16
C GLY A 172 12.58 18.23 -8.94
N TRP A 173 13.52 17.27 -8.90
CA TRP A 173 13.62 16.27 -7.82
C TRP A 173 12.31 15.49 -7.59
N SER A 174 11.53 15.32 -8.65
CA SER A 174 10.22 14.65 -8.62
C SER A 174 10.28 13.16 -8.31
N LEU A 175 11.46 12.53 -8.46
CA LEU A 175 11.67 11.12 -8.13
C LEU A 175 12.00 10.87 -6.66
N VAL A 176 12.31 11.93 -5.90
CA VAL A 176 12.69 11.81 -4.49
C VAL A 176 11.46 11.98 -3.60
N THR A 177 11.18 10.94 -2.81
CA THR A 177 10.11 11.00 -1.82
C THR A 177 10.59 11.72 -0.56
N TRP A 178 9.82 12.69 -0.10
CA TRP A 178 10.03 13.34 1.18
C TRP A 178 9.41 12.50 2.29
N VAL A 179 10.24 12.04 3.22
CA VAL A 179 9.82 11.25 4.37
C VAL A 179 9.94 12.14 5.60
N PRO A 180 8.88 12.27 6.42
CA PRO A 180 8.95 12.99 7.69
C PRO A 180 10.03 12.43 8.62
N ASP A 181 10.71 13.30 9.37
CA ASP A 181 11.89 12.94 10.18
C ASP A 181 11.59 11.90 11.27
N ASP A 182 10.39 11.93 11.84
CA ASP A 182 9.89 10.97 12.85
C ASP A 182 9.60 9.58 12.26
N LEU A 183 9.46 9.49 10.94
CA LEU A 183 9.34 8.24 10.20
C LEU A 183 10.69 7.75 9.67
N LEU A 184 11.63 8.65 9.38
CA LEU A 184 12.99 8.29 8.97
C LEU A 184 13.71 7.43 10.00
N SER A 185 13.57 7.77 11.28
CA SER A 185 14.15 6.99 12.37
C SER A 185 13.59 5.58 12.47
N LYS A 186 12.43 5.32 11.85
CA LYS A 186 11.81 3.99 11.84
C LYS A 186 12.37 3.08 10.76
N PHE A 187 13.13 3.59 9.79
CA PHE A 187 13.75 2.78 8.74
C PHE A 187 15.16 2.34 9.14
N GLU A 188 15.43 1.04 9.29
CA GLU A 188 16.80 0.54 9.55
C GLU A 188 17.41 -0.20 8.37
N TYR A 189 17.57 0.51 7.27
CA TYR A 189 18.41 0.00 6.20
C TYR A 189 19.87 -0.04 6.61
N SER A 190 20.58 -1.07 6.15
CA SER A 190 22.04 -1.02 6.13
C SER A 190 22.52 -0.06 5.04
N LEU A 191 23.62 0.64 5.30
CA LEU A 191 24.24 1.52 4.31
C LEU A 191 25.07 0.68 3.33
N GLY A 192 24.77 0.79 2.04
CA GLY A 192 25.60 0.29 0.95
C GLY A 192 26.65 1.30 0.52
N GLU A 193 27.43 0.97 -0.51
CA GLU A 193 28.36 1.92 -1.11
C GLU A 193 27.61 3.12 -1.71
N ASN A 194 28.18 4.32 -1.60
CA ASN A 194 27.62 5.51 -2.22
C ASN A 194 27.38 5.29 -3.72
N LEU A 195 26.30 5.87 -4.24
CA LEU A 195 26.07 5.93 -5.67
C LEU A 195 26.93 7.07 -6.24
N VAL A 196 27.99 6.70 -6.97
CA VAL A 196 28.99 7.62 -7.55
C VAL A 196 28.98 7.64 -9.08
N SER A 197 28.34 6.66 -9.72
CA SER A 197 28.27 6.54 -11.18
C SER A 197 27.53 7.73 -11.79
N THR A 198 28.06 8.30 -12.87
CA THR A 198 27.38 9.31 -13.69
C THR A 198 26.97 8.78 -15.07
N ALA A 199 27.30 7.52 -15.36
CA ALA A 199 27.18 6.94 -16.70
C ALA A 199 26.28 5.70 -16.75
N LEU A 200 26.20 4.94 -15.66
CA LEU A 200 25.39 3.73 -15.57
C LEU A 200 24.36 3.89 -14.45
N HIS A 201 23.10 3.66 -14.79
CA HIS A 201 21.99 3.60 -13.85
C HIS A 201 22.12 2.38 -12.91
N PRO A 202 21.74 2.53 -11.63
CA PRO A 202 21.70 1.44 -10.66
C PRO A 202 20.54 0.45 -10.90
N SER A 203 20.57 -0.67 -10.16
CA SER A 203 19.53 -1.71 -10.21
C SER A 203 18.20 -1.20 -9.69
N GLY A 204 17.11 -1.55 -10.36
CA GLY A 204 15.75 -1.04 -10.08
C GLY A 204 15.32 0.08 -11.02
N CYS A 205 16.23 0.67 -11.80
CA CYS A 205 15.90 1.64 -12.84
C CYS A 205 15.24 1.00 -14.05
N LEU A 206 14.24 1.68 -14.62
CA LEU A 206 13.75 1.39 -15.96
C LEU A 206 14.44 2.29 -16.97
N VAL A 207 14.95 1.72 -18.04
CA VAL A 207 15.59 2.48 -19.12
C VAL A 207 15.00 2.12 -20.47
N LYS A 208 15.10 3.06 -21.43
CA LYS A 208 14.92 2.79 -22.84
C LYS A 208 15.97 3.56 -23.64
N TYR A 209 16.47 2.97 -24.72
CA TYR A 209 17.41 3.66 -25.59
C TYR A 209 16.71 4.68 -26.48
N THR A 210 17.42 5.74 -26.88
CA THR A 210 16.88 6.79 -27.77
C THR A 210 16.38 6.26 -29.12
N ASP A 211 16.96 5.15 -29.59
CA ASP A 211 16.72 4.54 -30.90
C ASP A 211 15.86 3.26 -30.83
N SER A 212 15.35 2.89 -29.65
CA SER A 212 14.58 1.66 -29.45
C SER A 212 13.35 1.88 -28.55
N PRO A 213 12.17 1.34 -28.91
CA PRO A 213 10.99 1.40 -28.07
C PRO A 213 11.03 0.41 -26.89
N ALA A 214 11.93 -0.58 -26.91
CA ALA A 214 12.04 -1.59 -25.86
C ALA A 214 12.40 -0.95 -24.50
N VAL A 215 11.72 -1.40 -23.45
CA VAL A 215 11.94 -0.99 -22.07
C VAL A 215 12.67 -2.10 -21.34
N TYR A 216 13.68 -1.71 -20.56
CA TYR A 216 14.53 -2.62 -19.82
C TYR A 216 14.51 -2.29 -18.33
N LEU A 217 14.46 -3.31 -17.49
CA LEU A 217 14.86 -3.21 -16.08
C LEU A 217 16.38 -3.36 -16.00
N ILE A 218 17.04 -2.44 -15.29
CA ILE A 218 18.43 -2.62 -14.88
C ILE A 218 18.44 -3.44 -13.59
N GLU A 219 19.20 -4.52 -13.58
CA GLU A 219 19.30 -5.43 -12.45
C GLU A 219 20.71 -6.02 -12.40
N ASN A 220 21.43 -5.80 -11.31
CA ASN A 220 22.80 -6.29 -11.11
C ASN A 220 23.75 -5.91 -12.27
N GLY A 221 23.64 -4.66 -12.75
CA GLY A 221 24.45 -4.14 -13.86
C GLY A 221 24.12 -4.72 -15.24
N LYS A 222 23.01 -5.46 -15.37
CA LYS A 222 22.54 -6.03 -16.64
C LYS A 222 21.19 -5.43 -17.01
N LYS A 223 20.85 -5.46 -18.30
CA LYS A 223 19.52 -5.07 -18.80
C LYS A 223 18.65 -6.29 -19.06
N ARG A 224 17.41 -6.26 -18.57
CA ARG A 224 16.38 -7.28 -18.79
C ARG A 224 15.20 -6.64 -19.51
N GLN A 225 14.92 -7.07 -20.74
CA GLN A 225 13.84 -6.52 -21.55
C GLN A 225 12.47 -6.97 -21.03
N PHE A 226 11.49 -6.07 -20.96
CA PHE A 226 10.08 -6.46 -20.85
C PHE A 226 9.52 -6.78 -22.25
N ASN A 227 8.88 -7.94 -22.41
CA ASN A 227 8.37 -8.37 -23.72
C ASN A 227 7.11 -7.60 -24.16
N SER A 228 6.38 -6.99 -23.22
CA SER A 228 5.24 -6.12 -23.50
C SER A 228 5.07 -5.05 -22.42
N TRP A 229 4.24 -4.05 -22.73
CA TRP A 229 3.80 -3.06 -21.75
C TRP A 229 3.00 -3.69 -20.61
N ASP A 230 2.15 -4.67 -20.93
CA ASP A 230 1.35 -5.38 -19.91
C ASP A 230 2.25 -6.13 -18.93
N THR A 231 3.30 -6.81 -19.41
CA THR A 231 4.27 -7.46 -18.52
C THR A 231 4.97 -6.46 -17.60
N LEU A 232 5.28 -5.25 -18.07
CA LEU A 232 5.84 -4.20 -17.22
C LEU A 232 4.84 -3.77 -16.13
N VAL A 233 3.57 -3.59 -16.51
CA VAL A 233 2.50 -3.20 -15.58
C VAL A 233 2.25 -4.29 -14.54
N ASP A 234 2.13 -5.54 -14.96
CA ASP A 234 1.90 -6.71 -14.10
C ASP A 234 3.02 -6.88 -13.06
N ASN A 235 4.26 -6.51 -13.43
CA ASN A 235 5.41 -6.53 -12.53
C ASN A 235 5.54 -5.28 -11.63
N GLY A 236 4.51 -4.43 -11.55
CA GLY A 236 4.46 -3.30 -10.61
C GLY A 236 5.25 -2.05 -11.04
N TYR A 237 5.53 -1.89 -12.33
CA TYR A 237 6.35 -0.79 -12.85
C TYR A 237 5.54 0.35 -13.52
N ARG A 238 4.20 0.28 -13.51
CA ARG A 238 3.31 1.22 -14.23
C ARG A 238 3.56 2.71 -13.95
N LYS A 239 3.91 3.07 -12.71
CA LYS A 239 4.13 4.47 -12.27
C LYS A 239 5.62 4.86 -12.22
N LYS A 240 6.54 3.95 -12.54
CA LYS A 240 7.99 4.23 -12.48
C LYS A 240 8.42 4.99 -13.74
N LYS A 241 9.31 5.97 -13.56
CA LYS A 241 9.91 6.72 -14.68
C LYS A 241 10.76 5.79 -15.52
N ILE A 242 10.57 5.85 -16.83
CA ILE A 242 11.44 5.19 -17.81
C ILE A 242 12.47 6.23 -18.27
N HIS A 243 13.74 6.00 -17.92
CA HIS A 243 14.85 6.89 -18.28
C HIS A 243 15.25 6.68 -19.74
N ILE A 244 15.36 7.77 -20.50
CA ILE A 244 15.85 7.72 -21.88
C ILE A 244 17.36 7.80 -21.83
N ILE A 245 18.05 6.77 -22.31
CA ILE A 245 19.51 6.63 -22.25
C ILE A 245 20.14 6.65 -23.65
N PRO A 246 21.37 7.17 -23.80
CA PRO A 246 22.08 7.16 -25.07
C PRO A 246 22.60 5.77 -25.42
N ALA A 247 22.86 5.51 -26.71
CA ALA A 247 23.49 4.26 -27.16
C ALA A 247 24.90 4.01 -26.58
N SER A 248 25.56 5.05 -26.06
CA SER A 248 26.85 4.92 -25.37
C SER A 248 26.73 4.30 -23.97
N GLU A 249 25.52 4.19 -23.41
CA GLU A 249 25.28 3.54 -22.13
C GLU A 249 25.05 2.03 -22.33
N ILE A 250 26.12 1.24 -22.16
CA ILE A 250 26.14 -0.17 -22.55
C ILE A 250 25.91 -1.08 -21.35
N TYR A 251 24.88 -1.93 -21.47
CA TYR A 251 24.61 -3.02 -20.53
C TYR A 251 24.73 -4.38 -21.20
N VAL A 252 25.21 -5.36 -20.43
CA VAL A 252 25.08 -6.77 -20.81
C VAL A 252 23.60 -7.16 -20.76
N THR A 253 23.11 -7.83 -21.79
CA THR A 253 21.74 -8.35 -21.85
C THR A 253 21.61 -9.62 -20.99
N ALA A 254 20.58 -9.66 -20.15
CA ALA A 254 20.14 -10.84 -19.42
C ALA A 254 18.76 -11.30 -19.92
N ASP A 255 18.24 -12.39 -19.35
CA ASP A 255 16.96 -12.98 -19.75
C ASP A 255 15.81 -11.97 -19.66
N SER A 256 15.00 -11.95 -20.71
CA SER A 256 13.81 -11.09 -20.81
C SER A 256 12.76 -11.47 -19.76
N ILE A 257 11.99 -10.47 -19.33
CA ILE A 257 10.83 -10.62 -18.45
C ILE A 257 9.60 -10.76 -19.37
N GLY A 258 9.12 -12.00 -19.52
CA GLY A 258 8.00 -12.33 -20.41
C GLY A 258 6.65 -12.50 -19.71
N SER A 259 6.63 -12.51 -18.38
CA SER A 259 5.44 -12.70 -17.56
C SER A 259 5.62 -12.04 -16.19
N LEU A 260 4.61 -12.14 -15.32
CA LEU A 260 4.75 -11.82 -13.91
C LEU A 260 5.92 -12.61 -13.30
N ALA A 261 6.84 -11.91 -12.64
CA ALA A 261 7.94 -12.48 -11.88
C ALA A 261 7.75 -12.14 -10.40
N GLU A 262 7.58 -13.18 -9.58
CA GLU A 262 7.33 -13.00 -8.14
C GLU A 262 8.49 -12.26 -7.46
N SER A 263 9.73 -12.51 -7.88
CA SER A 263 10.90 -11.80 -7.35
C SER A 263 10.87 -10.27 -7.56
N LEU A 264 10.08 -9.77 -8.52
CA LEU A 264 9.95 -8.33 -8.80
C LEU A 264 8.78 -7.67 -8.06
N THR A 265 7.82 -8.47 -7.60
CA THR A 265 6.57 -8.02 -6.97
C THR A 265 6.46 -8.42 -5.50
N THR A 266 7.34 -9.29 -5.03
CA THR A 266 7.42 -9.73 -3.64
C THR A 266 8.62 -9.06 -2.97
N PRO A 267 8.42 -8.33 -1.86
CA PRO A 267 9.51 -7.78 -1.08
C PRO A 267 10.46 -8.86 -0.56
N VAL A 268 11.76 -8.62 -0.71
CA VAL A 268 12.77 -9.37 0.03
C VAL A 268 12.76 -8.82 1.45
N ILE A 269 12.24 -9.61 2.39
CA ILE A 269 12.25 -9.26 3.81
C ILE A 269 13.60 -9.68 4.40
N ALA A 270 14.54 -8.73 4.46
CA ALA A 270 15.75 -8.87 5.26
C ALA A 270 15.51 -8.27 6.65
N THR A 271 16.24 -8.76 7.67
CA THR A 271 16.22 -8.22 9.03
C THR A 271 16.73 -6.77 9.00
N ALA A 272 15.81 -5.83 8.83
CA ALA A 272 16.09 -4.43 8.52
C ALA A 272 15.49 -3.48 9.57
N PHE A 273 15.19 -3.97 10.79
CA PHE A 273 14.63 -3.19 11.89
C PHE A 273 15.05 -3.74 13.27
N ARG A 274 15.18 -2.88 14.29
CA ARG A 274 15.30 -3.22 15.71
C ARG A 274 13.93 -3.14 16.36
N ASN A 275 13.74 -3.98 17.38
CA ASN A 275 12.69 -3.84 18.38
C ASN A 275 12.76 -2.49 19.11
#